data_AF-A0A6A9QRY4-F1
#
_entry.id   AF-A0A6A9QRY4-F1
#
_cell.length_a   1.000
_cell.length_b   1.000
_cell.length_c   1.000
_cell.angle_alpha   90.00
_cell.angle_beta   90.00
_cell.angle_gamma   90.00
#
_symmetry.space_group_name_H-M   'P 1'
#
loop_
_entity.id
_entity.type
_entity.pdbx_description
1 polymer ?
#
loop_
_entity_poly.entity_id
_entity_poly.type
_entity_poly.pdbx_seq_one_letter_code
_entity_poly.pdbx_strand_id
1 'polypeptide(L)'
;MLMMAMMDYGPVFMIHMATGFMLVLVVVGLVILSFSNPTTLLLSIVALISIIAAGIDGMLFMFSGFSNNLYSFIMSLGFLLAMISYFTIIMISRESGSHL
;
A
#
# COMPACT_ATOMS: atom_id res chain seq x y z
N MET A 1 -5.65 28.93 -10.14
CA MET A 1 -4.48 28.13 -9.69
C MET A 1 -4.83 26.65 -9.49
N LEU A 2 -5.89 26.30 -8.75
CA LEU A 2 -6.32 24.89 -8.59
C LEU A 2 -6.58 24.19 -9.94
N MET A 3 -7.20 24.89 -10.88
CA MET A 3 -7.55 24.37 -12.22
C MET A 3 -6.34 24.16 -13.15
N MET A 4 -5.21 24.85 -12.93
CA MET A 4 -3.97 24.60 -13.68
C MET A 4 -3.18 23.42 -13.08
N ALA A 5 -3.13 23.30 -11.75
CA ALA A 5 -2.49 22.16 -11.07
C ALA A 5 -3.17 20.81 -11.40
N MET A 6 -4.50 20.79 -11.59
CA MET A 6 -5.22 19.61 -12.06
C MET A 6 -4.89 19.21 -13.51
N MET A 7 -4.50 20.17 -14.36
CA MET A 7 -4.15 19.91 -15.77
C MET A 7 -2.70 19.40 -15.90
N ASP A 8 -1.77 19.87 -15.06
CA ASP A 8 -0.35 19.45 -15.11
C ASP A 8 -0.10 18.09 -14.42
N TYR A 9 -0.84 17.78 -13.34
CA TYR A 9 -0.64 16.54 -12.56
C TYR A 9 -1.82 15.55 -12.63
N GLY A 10 -2.87 15.87 -13.39
CA GLY A 10 -4.06 15.03 -13.53
C GLY A 10 -3.76 13.58 -13.92
N PRO A 11 -2.94 13.32 -14.96
CA PRO A 11 -2.57 11.95 -15.33
C PRO A 11 -1.83 11.19 -14.22
N VAL A 12 -0.92 11.86 -13.50
CA VAL A 12 -0.16 11.27 -12.39
C VAL A 12 -1.09 10.90 -11.24
N PHE A 13 -2.01 11.80 -10.89
CA PHE A 13 -3.03 11.55 -9.88
C PHE A 13 -3.92 10.34 -10.24
N MET A 14 -4.36 10.25 -11.51
CA MET A 14 -5.15 9.11 -11.97
C MET A 14 -4.40 7.78 -11.86
N ILE A 15 -3.11 7.76 -12.25
CA ILE A 15 -2.27 6.57 -12.12
C ILE A 15 -2.10 6.18 -10.66
N HIS A 16 -1.81 7.15 -9.78
CA HIS A 16 -1.67 6.90 -8.34
C HIS A 16 -2.95 6.32 -7.72
N MET A 17 -4.11 6.86 -8.10
CA MET A 17 -5.40 6.33 -7.63
C MET A 17 -5.65 4.91 -8.15
N ALA A 18 -5.42 4.67 -9.44
CA ALA A 18 -5.61 3.37 -10.05
C ALA A 18 -4.70 2.30 -9.43
N THR A 19 -3.41 2.59 -9.28
CA THR A 19 -2.45 1.68 -8.64
C THR A 19 -2.76 1.49 -7.16
N GLY A 20 -3.15 2.54 -6.44
CA GLY A 20 -3.57 2.48 -5.05
C GLY A 20 -4.75 1.52 -4.84
N PHE A 21 -5.81 1.63 -5.66
CA PHE A 21 -6.94 0.71 -5.58
C PHE A 21 -6.56 -0.74 -5.92
N MET A 22 -5.74 -0.95 -6.95
CA MET A 22 -5.26 -2.30 -7.29
C MET A 22 -4.47 -2.93 -6.13
N LEU A 23 -3.59 -2.16 -5.48
CA LEU A 23 -2.84 -2.62 -4.32
C LEU A 23 -3.74 -2.95 -3.13
N VAL A 24 -4.74 -2.11 -2.83
CA VAL A 24 -5.72 -2.40 -1.78
C VAL A 24 -6.46 -3.71 -2.07
N LEU A 25 -6.89 -3.95 -3.31
CA LEU A 25 -7.55 -5.21 -3.70
C LEU A 25 -6.64 -6.42 -3.51
N VAL A 26 -5.36 -6.32 -3.89
CA VAL A 26 -4.38 -7.38 -3.67
C VAL A 26 -4.23 -7.69 -2.18
N VAL A 27 -4.10 -6.67 -1.34
CA VAL A 27 -3.93 -6.88 0.10
C VAL A 27 -5.21 -7.40 0.77
N VAL A 28 -6.39 -6.97 0.33
CA VAL A 28 -7.66 -7.59 0.75
C VAL A 28 -7.69 -9.08 0.39
N GLY A 29 -7.22 -9.44 -0.81
CA GLY A 29 -7.03 -10.84 -1.20
C GLY A 29 -6.10 -11.59 -0.25
N LEU A 30 -4.98 -10.99 0.14
CA LEU A 30 -4.05 -11.59 1.12
C LEU A 30 -4.71 -11.81 2.48
N VAL A 31 -5.54 -10.87 2.95
CA VAL A 31 -6.30 -11.01 4.20
C VAL A 31 -7.24 -12.21 4.14
N ILE A 32 -7.99 -12.35 3.04
CA ILE A 32 -8.91 -13.47 2.83
C ILE A 32 -8.15 -14.80 2.81
N LEU A 33 -7.04 -14.88 2.06
CA LEU A 33 -6.23 -16.10 1.96
C LEU A 33 -5.56 -16.47 3.29
N SER A 34 -5.23 -15.47 4.11
CA SER A 34 -4.52 -15.66 5.37
C SER A 34 -5.45 -16.04 6.54
N PHE A 35 -6.76 -16.15 6.33
CA PHE A 35 -7.74 -16.31 7.42
C PHE A 35 -7.50 -17.53 8.32
N SER A 36 -6.94 -18.60 7.78
CA SER A 36 -6.67 -19.84 8.51
C SER A 36 -5.38 -19.83 9.34
N ASN A 37 -4.50 -18.83 9.17
CA ASN A 37 -3.24 -18.73 9.90
C ASN A 37 -3.12 -17.35 10.58
N PRO A 38 -3.13 -17.30 11.93
CA PRO A 38 -3.20 -16.05 12.67
C PRO A 38 -1.99 -15.14 12.44
N THR A 39 -0.81 -15.72 12.20
CA THR A 39 0.42 -14.95 11.95
C THR A 39 0.35 -14.24 10.59
N THR A 40 -0.01 -14.97 9.53
CA THR A 40 -0.16 -14.38 8.20
C THR A 40 -1.35 -13.42 8.16
N LEU A 41 -2.42 -13.70 8.91
CA LEU A 41 -3.57 -12.81 9.03
C LEU A 41 -3.15 -11.48 9.65
N LEU A 42 -2.43 -11.50 10.78
CA LEU A 42 -1.93 -10.27 11.40
C LEU A 42 -1.04 -9.47 10.44
N LEU A 43 -0.10 -10.13 9.76
CA LEU A 43 0.76 -9.47 8.78
C LEU A 43 -0.03 -8.88 7.60
N SER A 44 -1.08 -9.55 7.14
CA SER A 44 -1.92 -9.05 6.05
C SER A 44 -2.75 -7.84 6.47
N ILE A 45 -3.21 -7.78 7.73
CA ILE A 45 -3.90 -6.61 8.30
C ILE A 45 -2.93 -5.43 8.43
N VAL A 46 -1.70 -5.68 8.90
CA VAL A 46 -0.65 -4.65 8.96
C VAL A 46 -0.39 -4.11 7.55
N ALA A 47 -0.21 -4.99 6.56
CA ALA A 47 -0.03 -4.59 5.17
C ALA A 47 -1.20 -3.73 4.66
N LEU A 48 -2.44 -4.07 5.02
CA LEU A 48 -3.64 -3.35 4.58
C LEU A 48 -3.65 -1.92 5.12
N ILE A 49 -3.43 -1.78 6.44
CA ILE A 49 -3.37 -0.48 7.10
C ILE A 49 -2.24 0.35 6.50
N SER A 50 -1.06 -0.25 6.29
CA SER A 50 0.10 0.43 5.73
C SER A 50 -0.11 0.89 4.28
N ILE A 51 -0.76 0.09 3.42
CA ILE A 51 -1.10 0.51 2.05
C ILE A 51 -2.15 1.62 2.04
N ILE A 52 -3.17 1.55 2.91
CA ILE A 52 -4.20 2.60 3.00
C ILE A 52 -3.55 3.92 3.44
N ALA A 53 -2.72 3.90 4.48
CA ALA A 53 -1.96 5.06 4.91
C ALA A 53 -1.10 5.60 3.76
N ALA A 54 -0.35 4.73 3.08
CA ALA A 54 0.49 5.14 1.96
C ALA A 54 -0.30 5.78 0.80
N GLY A 55 -1.48 5.24 0.49
CA GLY A 55 -2.36 5.78 -0.55
C GLY A 55 -2.89 7.17 -0.19
N ILE A 56 -3.38 7.35 1.04
CA ILE A 56 -3.92 8.63 1.54
C ILE A 56 -2.82 9.69 1.59
N ASP A 57 -1.69 9.38 2.22
CA ASP A 57 -0.56 10.31 2.32
C ASP A 57 0.06 10.59 0.95
N GLY A 58 0.01 9.66 0.00
CA GLY A 58 0.41 9.90 -1.39
C GLY A 58 -0.51 10.92 -2.09
N MET A 59 -1.82 10.90 -1.83
CA MET A 59 -2.72 11.95 -2.34
C MET A 59 -2.40 13.31 -1.73
N LEU A 60 -2.17 13.36 -0.42
CA LEU A 60 -1.81 14.60 0.28
C LEU A 60 -0.45 15.15 -0.16
N PHE A 61 0.50 14.27 -0.44
CA PHE A 61 1.80 14.61 -1.02
C PHE A 61 1.64 15.29 -2.38
N MET A 62 0.80 14.75 -3.28
CA MET A 62 0.49 15.39 -4.56
C MET A 62 -0.19 16.75 -4.38
N PHE A 63 -1.14 16.88 -3.45
CA PHE A 63 -1.80 18.16 -3.16
C PHE A 63 -0.89 19.18 -2.49
N SER A 64 0.19 18.73 -1.84
CA SER A 64 1.25 19.61 -1.31
C SER A 64 2.26 20.07 -2.38
N GLY A 65 1.99 19.76 -3.66
CA GLY A 65 2.89 20.11 -4.77
C GLY A 65 4.17 19.28 -4.79
N PHE A 66 4.09 18.00 -4.40
CA PHE A 66 5.24 17.08 -4.35
C PHE A 66 6.38 17.55 -3.44
N SER A 67 6.05 18.29 -2.38
CA SER A 67 7.02 18.79 -1.41
C SER A 67 7.51 17.66 -0.50
N ASN A 68 8.82 17.58 -0.22
CA ASN A 68 9.36 16.62 0.74
C ASN A 68 8.94 17.02 2.17
N ASN A 69 7.99 16.29 2.73
CA ASN A 69 7.36 16.60 4.01
C ASN A 69 6.88 15.33 4.72
N LEU A 70 6.05 15.50 5.75
CA LEU A 70 5.50 14.38 6.51
C LEU A 70 4.69 13.42 5.63
N TYR A 71 3.96 13.90 4.62
CA TYR A 71 3.16 13.06 3.73
C TYR A 71 4.04 12.15 2.86
N SER A 72 5.13 12.68 2.28
CA SER A 72 6.08 11.84 1.52
C SER A 72 6.79 10.81 2.41
N PHE A 73 7.07 11.17 3.67
CA PHE A 73 7.62 10.26 4.65
C PHE A 73 6.64 9.12 5.01
N ILE A 74 5.40 9.45 5.39
CA ILE A 74 4.40 8.42 5.74
C ILE A 74 4.05 7.56 4.53
N MET A 75 3.94 8.14 3.34
CA MET A 75 3.72 7.41 2.09
C MET A 75 4.80 6.34 1.87
N SER A 76 6.07 6.74 1.92
CA SER A 76 7.19 5.81 1.69
C SER A 76 7.32 4.77 2.80
N LEU A 77 7.14 5.15 4.06
CA LEU A 77 7.17 4.24 5.20
C LEU A 77 6.02 3.22 5.14
N GLY A 78 4.80 3.66 4.86
CA GLY A 78 3.64 2.78 4.71
C GLY A 78 3.83 1.79 3.56
N PHE A 79 4.35 2.25 2.42
CA PHE A 79 4.67 1.36 1.31
C PHE A 79 5.75 0.33 1.69
N LEU A 80 6.82 0.76 2.37
CA LEU A 80 7.88 -0.13 2.83
C LEU A 80 7.36 -1.21 3.81
N LEU A 81 6.55 -0.82 4.79
CA LEU A 81 5.96 -1.74 5.75
C LEU A 81 5.06 -2.77 5.05
N ALA A 82 4.23 -2.32 4.10
CA ALA A 82 3.41 -3.23 3.31
C ALA A 82 4.24 -4.23 2.51
N MET A 83 5.35 -3.80 1.91
CA MET A 83 6.26 -4.68 1.17
C MET A 83 6.94 -5.70 2.10
N ILE A 84 7.42 -5.27 3.27
CA ILE A 84 8.01 -6.17 4.28
C ILE A 84 6.98 -7.22 4.72
N SER A 85 5.77 -6.80 5.05
CA SER A 85 4.69 -7.72 5.40
C SER A 85 4.39 -8.71 4.28
N TYR A 86 4.29 -8.25 3.02
CA TYR A 86 4.06 -9.10 1.86
C TYR A 86 5.15 -10.17 1.69
N PHE A 87 6.43 -9.78 1.69
CA PHE A 87 7.53 -10.73 1.56
C PHE A 87 7.56 -11.73 2.72
N THR A 88 7.27 -11.26 3.94
CA THR A 88 7.22 -12.12 5.12
C THR A 88 6.09 -13.16 5.01
N ILE A 89 4.90 -12.74 4.56
CA ILE A 89 3.77 -13.64 4.30
C ILE A 89 4.16 -14.71 3.28
N ILE A 90 4.83 -14.33 2.18
CA ILE A 90 5.29 -15.29 1.17
C ILE A 90 6.29 -16.28 1.75
N MET A 91 7.27 -15.82 2.52
CA MET A 91 8.29 -16.70 3.13
C MET A 91 7.64 -17.73 4.05
N ILE A 92 6.76 -17.30 4.95
CA ILE A 92 6.02 -18.18 5.86
C ILE A 92 5.15 -19.16 5.07
N SER A 93 4.44 -18.68 4.06
CA SER A 93 3.57 -19.52 3.23
C SER A 93 4.37 -20.59 2.49
N ARG A 94 5.58 -20.27 2.02
CA ARG A 94 6.46 -21.21 1.32
C ARG A 94 6.98 -22.32 2.23
N GLU A 95 7.35 -22.00 3.47
CA GLU A 95 7.78 -22.99 4.46
C GLU A 95 6.64 -23.94 4.82
N SER A 96 5.41 -23.42 5.00
CA SER A 96 4.24 -24.25 5.31
C SER A 96 3.85 -25.22 4.20
N GLY A 97 4.20 -24.93 2.93
CA GLY A 97 3.98 -25.82 1.79
C GLY A 97 5.08 -26.85 1.55
N SER A 98 6.25 -26.73 2.20
CA SER A 98 7.41 -27.61 1.98
C SER A 98 7.44 -28.89 2.81
N HIS A 99 6.37 -29.15 3.57
CA HIS A 99 6.22 -30.35 4.42
C HIS A 99 5.22 -31.38 3.84
N LEU A 100 4.86 -31.27 2.56
CA LEU A 100 4.15 -32.30 1.78
C LEU A 100 5.12 -33.00 0.83
#